data_AF-G4P175-F1
#
_entry.id   AF-G4P175-F1
#
_cell.length_a   1.000
_cell.length_b   1.000
_cell.length_c   1.000
_cell.angle_alpha   90.00
_cell.angle_beta   90.00
_cell.angle_gamma   90.00
#
_symmetry.space_group_name_H-M   'P 1'
#
loop_
_entity.id
_entity.type
_entity.pdbx_description
1 polymer ?
#
loop_
_entity_poly.entity_id
_entity_poly.type
_entity_poly.pdbx_seq_one_letter_code
_entity_poly.pdbx_strand_id
1 'polypeptide(L)'
;MKKIVSILFMFSLVMGFSQFQSSTAFAADKVVHETIIVPKNTTYDGKGQRFVAGKELGDGSQSENQEPVFRVEDGATLKNVVLGTPAADGVHTYGNVNIQNVKWEDVGEDALTVKKEGKVTIDGGSAQKASDKIFQINKASTFTVKNFTADTGGKFIRQLGGSTFHVDVIIDKCTITNMKEAISGQTAKQARLE
;
A
#
# COMPACT_ATOMS: atom_id res chain seq x y z
N MET A 1 -31.13 -67.19 41.94
CA MET A 1 -31.79 -65.90 41.64
C MET A 1 -30.73 -64.81 41.73
N LYS A 2 -30.51 -64.10 40.62
CA LYS A 2 -29.39 -63.17 40.38
C LYS A 2 -29.60 -61.86 41.14
N LYS A 3 -28.58 -61.34 41.84
CA LYS A 3 -28.54 -59.93 42.26
C LYS A 3 -27.24 -59.31 41.76
N ILE A 4 -27.43 -58.21 41.05
CA ILE A 4 -26.53 -57.59 40.07
C ILE A 4 -25.61 -56.62 40.80
N VAL A 5 -24.31 -56.71 40.50
CA VAL A 5 -23.29 -55.74 40.91
C VAL A 5 -23.44 -54.51 40.01
N SER A 6 -23.88 -53.38 40.55
CA SER A 6 -23.90 -52.09 39.84
C SER A 6 -22.50 -51.49 39.85
N ILE A 7 -21.79 -51.65 38.73
CA ILE A 7 -20.59 -50.89 38.40
C ILE A 7 -21.03 -49.48 37.98
N LEU A 8 -20.65 -48.48 38.78
CA LEU A 8 -20.85 -47.07 38.47
C LEU A 8 -19.84 -46.66 37.39
N PHE A 9 -20.29 -46.62 36.14
CA PHE A 9 -19.51 -46.14 35.01
C PHE A 9 -19.52 -44.61 35.01
N MET A 10 -18.39 -44.00 35.40
CA MET A 10 -18.16 -42.56 35.31
C MET A 10 -18.11 -42.14 33.84
N PHE A 11 -19.19 -41.52 33.34
CA PHE A 11 -19.18 -40.83 32.05
C PHE A 11 -18.62 -39.42 32.25
N SER A 12 -17.34 -39.25 31.97
CA SER A 12 -16.72 -37.93 31.81
C SER A 12 -17.27 -37.29 30.54
N LEU A 13 -18.22 -36.37 30.70
CA LEU A 13 -18.71 -35.51 29.63
C LEU A 13 -17.64 -34.46 29.32
N VAL A 14 -16.78 -34.75 28.35
CA VAL A 14 -15.94 -33.73 27.71
C VAL A 14 -16.87 -32.89 26.85
N MET A 15 -17.30 -31.73 27.35
CA MET A 15 -17.92 -30.70 26.52
C MET A 15 -16.85 -30.18 25.56
N GLY A 16 -16.90 -30.64 24.31
CA GLY A 16 -16.08 -30.12 23.23
C GLY A 16 -16.41 -28.65 23.01
N PHE A 17 -15.48 -27.77 23.38
CA PHE A 17 -15.41 -26.41 22.86
C PHE A 17 -15.06 -26.49 21.37
N SER A 18 -16.08 -26.66 20.54
CA SER A 18 -15.99 -26.39 19.11
C SER A 18 -16.43 -24.95 18.87
N GLN A 19 -15.76 -24.31 17.92
CA GLN A 19 -16.08 -23.02 17.29
C GLN A 19 -15.31 -21.80 17.83
N PHE A 20 -14.02 -21.74 17.48
CA PHE A 20 -13.45 -20.49 16.95
C PHE A 20 -13.21 -20.70 15.45
N GLN A 21 -14.26 -20.62 14.64
CA GLN A 21 -14.08 -20.26 13.24
C GLN A 21 -13.89 -18.74 13.21
N SER A 22 -12.63 -18.30 13.13
CA SER A 22 -12.34 -16.94 12.70
C SER A 22 -12.71 -16.84 11.22
N SER A 23 -13.99 -16.60 10.93
CA SER A 23 -14.41 -16.21 9.59
C SER A 23 -13.93 -14.78 9.39
N THR A 24 -12.77 -14.61 8.76
CA THR A 24 -12.38 -13.33 8.19
C THR A 24 -13.33 -13.03 7.03
N ALA A 25 -14.51 -12.49 7.35
CA ALA A 25 -15.28 -11.77 6.36
C ALA A 25 -14.37 -10.63 5.87
N PHE A 26 -13.94 -10.70 4.61
CA PHE A 26 -13.26 -9.56 4.00
C PHE A 26 -14.20 -8.37 4.09
N ALA A 27 -13.74 -7.27 4.68
CA ALA A 27 -14.51 -6.04 4.72
C ALA A 27 -14.88 -5.67 3.28
N ALA A 28 -16.15 -5.35 3.05
CA ALA A 28 -16.60 -4.89 1.75
C ALA A 28 -15.78 -3.67 1.32
N ASP A 29 -15.61 -3.51 0.01
CA ASP A 29 -14.86 -2.38 -0.56
C ASP A 29 -15.47 -1.05 -0.12
N LYS A 30 -14.61 -0.12 0.28
CA LYS A 30 -14.99 1.27 0.50
C LYS A 30 -14.74 2.06 -0.77
N VAL A 31 -15.81 2.44 -1.46
CA VAL A 31 -15.72 3.34 -2.62
C VAL A 31 -15.41 4.76 -2.14
N VAL A 32 -14.43 5.39 -2.77
CA VAL A 32 -13.92 6.72 -2.41
C VAL A 32 -14.37 7.72 -3.46
N HIS A 33 -15.31 8.59 -3.10
CA HIS A 33 -15.87 9.61 -4.01
C HIS A 33 -15.15 10.96 -3.93
N GLU A 34 -14.34 11.16 -2.89
CA GLU A 34 -13.51 12.35 -2.68
C GLU A 34 -12.21 11.91 -2.01
N THR A 35 -11.08 12.52 -2.39
CA THR A 35 -9.77 12.21 -1.82
C THR A 35 -9.80 12.22 -0.29
N ILE A 36 -9.33 11.12 0.31
CA ILE A 36 -9.20 11.02 1.76
C ILE A 36 -7.96 11.79 2.19
N ILE A 37 -8.16 12.89 2.91
CA ILE A 37 -7.07 13.65 3.50
C ILE A 37 -6.63 12.97 4.80
N VAL A 38 -5.35 12.62 4.92
CA VAL A 38 -4.71 12.26 6.18
C VAL A 38 -4.04 13.52 6.74
N PRO A 39 -4.59 14.14 7.80
CA PRO A 39 -4.11 15.43 8.28
C PRO A 39 -2.67 15.37 8.82
N LYS A 40 -2.04 16.55 8.87
CA LYS A 40 -0.67 16.69 9.38
C LYS A 40 -0.49 16.06 10.76
N ASN A 41 0.63 15.38 10.97
CA ASN A 41 1.00 14.74 12.24
C ASN A 41 -0.04 13.73 12.77
N THR A 42 -0.87 13.15 11.91
CA THR A 42 -1.84 12.12 12.30
C THR A 42 -1.51 10.77 11.68
N THR A 43 -2.19 9.72 12.16
CA THR A 43 -2.10 8.39 11.55
C THR A 43 -3.48 7.96 11.08
N TYR A 44 -3.59 7.56 9.81
CA TYR A 44 -4.72 6.82 9.28
C TYR A 44 -4.37 5.33 9.26
N ASP A 45 -5.05 4.54 10.09
CA ASP A 45 -4.95 3.09 10.10
C ASP A 45 -6.19 2.48 9.44
N GLY A 46 -6.01 1.95 8.24
CA GLY A 46 -7.08 1.29 7.49
C GLY A 46 -7.48 -0.08 8.07
N LYS A 47 -6.69 -0.67 8.96
CA LYS A 47 -6.93 -2.00 9.55
C LYS A 47 -7.17 -3.11 8.51
N GLY A 48 -6.55 -2.99 7.34
CA GLY A 48 -6.71 -3.89 6.21
C GLY A 48 -7.92 -3.58 5.31
N GLN A 49 -8.63 -2.48 5.55
CA GLN A 49 -9.74 -2.04 4.71
C GLN A 49 -9.27 -1.83 3.26
N ARG A 50 -10.09 -2.31 2.33
CA ARG A 50 -9.91 -2.13 0.89
C ARG A 50 -10.68 -0.90 0.39
N PHE A 51 -10.00 -0.08 -0.42
CA PHE A 51 -10.50 1.17 -0.99
C PHE A 51 -10.44 1.12 -2.51
N VAL A 52 -11.50 1.57 -3.16
CA VAL A 52 -11.59 1.65 -4.62
C VAL A 52 -11.98 3.09 -4.98
N ALA A 53 -11.34 3.67 -5.98
CA ALA A 53 -11.68 5.00 -6.45
C ALA A 53 -13.08 5.00 -7.09
N GLY A 54 -13.89 5.99 -6.73
CA GLY A 54 -15.09 6.36 -7.48
C GLY A 54 -14.70 7.03 -8.80
N LYS A 55 -15.65 7.07 -9.74
CA LYS A 55 -15.46 7.69 -11.06
C LYS A 55 -15.07 9.18 -10.99
N GLU A 56 -15.37 9.82 -9.86
CA GLU A 56 -15.04 11.23 -9.61
C GLU A 56 -13.53 11.44 -9.45
N LEU A 57 -12.81 10.42 -9.00
CA LEU A 57 -11.35 10.49 -8.82
C LEU A 57 -10.60 10.02 -10.06
N GLY A 58 -11.08 8.97 -10.73
CA GLY A 58 -10.42 8.44 -11.90
C GLY A 58 -10.72 6.97 -12.14
N ASP A 59 -10.30 6.50 -13.31
CA ASP A 59 -10.51 5.13 -13.79
C ASP A 59 -9.24 4.26 -13.72
N GLY A 60 -8.12 4.81 -13.24
CA GLY A 60 -6.82 4.15 -13.18
C GLY A 60 -6.11 4.05 -14.53
N SER A 61 -6.58 4.75 -15.57
CA SER A 61 -5.87 4.85 -16.84
C SER A 61 -4.60 5.72 -16.72
N GLN A 62 -3.89 5.92 -17.83
CA GLN A 62 -2.72 6.81 -17.90
C GLN A 62 -3.11 8.29 -18.12
N SER A 63 -4.34 8.67 -17.75
CA SER A 63 -4.79 10.06 -17.79
C SER A 63 -4.17 10.84 -16.63
N GLU A 64 -3.48 11.94 -16.93
CA GLU A 64 -2.72 12.78 -15.97
C GLU A 64 -3.59 13.68 -15.07
N ASN A 65 -4.91 13.69 -15.26
CA ASN A 65 -5.85 14.58 -14.55
C ASN A 65 -6.68 13.85 -13.47
N GLN A 66 -6.24 12.67 -13.05
CA GLN A 66 -6.91 11.91 -12.00
C GLN A 66 -6.56 12.46 -10.62
N GLU A 67 -7.50 12.32 -9.68
CA GLU A 67 -7.30 12.68 -8.29
C GLU A 67 -6.77 11.47 -7.49
N PRO A 68 -6.00 11.70 -6.42
CA PRO A 68 -5.53 10.61 -5.58
C PRO A 68 -6.66 10.06 -4.71
N VAL A 69 -6.57 8.78 -4.36
CA VAL A 69 -7.42 8.16 -3.34
C VAL A 69 -7.09 8.70 -1.96
N PHE A 70 -5.79 8.87 -1.67
CA PHE A 70 -5.33 9.47 -0.41
C PHE A 70 -4.37 10.63 -0.65
N ARG A 71 -4.54 11.68 0.14
CA ARG A 71 -3.57 12.77 0.27
C ARG A 71 -3.01 12.77 1.69
N VAL A 72 -1.73 12.47 1.82
CA VAL A 72 -1.03 12.33 3.09
C VAL A 72 -0.20 13.58 3.35
N GLU A 73 -0.62 14.33 4.37
CA GLU A 73 0.01 15.60 4.73
C GLU A 73 1.27 15.43 5.59
N ASP A 74 2.03 16.52 5.73
CA ASP A 74 3.31 16.55 6.43
C ASP A 74 3.22 16.01 7.88
N GLY A 75 4.18 15.15 8.23
CA GLY A 75 4.24 14.42 9.49
C GLY A 75 3.26 13.24 9.61
N ALA A 76 2.42 12.98 8.60
CA ALA A 76 1.38 11.97 8.72
C ALA A 76 1.84 10.56 8.34
N THR A 77 1.06 9.57 8.79
CA THR A 77 1.25 8.15 8.47
C THR A 77 -0.02 7.54 7.87
N LEU A 78 0.11 6.85 6.74
CA LEU A 78 -0.93 5.99 6.17
C LEU A 78 -0.51 4.53 6.37
N LYS A 79 -1.35 3.70 7.00
CA LYS A 79 -1.02 2.29 7.23
C LYS A 79 -2.17 1.31 7.09
N ASN A 80 -1.82 0.07 6.76
CA ASN A 80 -2.75 -1.07 6.66
C ASN A 80 -3.94 -0.78 5.73
N VAL A 81 -3.64 -0.32 4.52
CA VAL A 81 -4.63 0.03 3.50
C VAL A 81 -4.39 -0.82 2.26
N VAL A 82 -5.48 -1.27 1.64
CA VAL A 82 -5.42 -1.91 0.32
C VAL A 82 -6.12 -0.99 -0.68
N LEU A 83 -5.42 -0.56 -1.74
CA LEU A 83 -5.98 0.10 -2.90
C LEU A 83 -6.30 -0.94 -3.97
N GLY A 84 -7.58 -1.06 -4.27
CA GLY A 84 -8.12 -1.90 -5.33
C GLY A 84 -8.32 -1.15 -6.65
N THR A 85 -8.79 -1.85 -7.68
CA THR A 85 -9.06 -1.28 -9.01
C THR A 85 -10.47 -0.68 -9.11
N PRO A 86 -10.63 0.54 -9.67
CA PRO A 86 -9.57 1.47 -10.05
C PRO A 86 -8.91 2.14 -8.83
N ALA A 87 -7.60 2.39 -8.93
CA ALA A 87 -6.81 3.07 -7.91
C ALA A 87 -6.55 4.56 -8.22
N ALA A 88 -7.15 5.09 -9.30
CA ALA A 88 -6.98 6.48 -9.78
C ALA A 88 -5.49 6.92 -9.80
N ASP A 89 -5.16 8.11 -9.26
CA ASP A 89 -3.78 8.59 -9.06
C ASP A 89 -3.26 8.23 -7.64
N GLY A 90 -3.64 7.04 -7.17
CA GLY A 90 -3.08 6.38 -5.99
C GLY A 90 -3.01 7.26 -4.73
N VAL A 91 -1.79 7.50 -4.25
CA VAL A 91 -1.52 8.25 -3.03
C VAL A 91 -0.62 9.44 -3.32
N HIS A 92 -1.02 10.64 -2.89
CA HIS A 92 -0.15 11.82 -2.93
C HIS A 92 0.45 12.12 -1.57
N THR A 93 1.73 12.47 -1.56
CA THR A 93 2.47 12.82 -0.33
C THR A 93 2.93 14.27 -0.33
N TYR A 94 2.79 14.91 0.83
CA TYR A 94 3.05 16.33 1.00
C TYR A 94 3.97 16.57 2.20
N GLY A 95 5.28 16.45 2.03
CA GLY A 95 6.26 16.67 3.11
C GLY A 95 6.86 15.38 3.64
N ASN A 96 7.13 15.34 4.94
CA ASN A 96 7.66 14.17 5.62
C ASN A 96 6.52 13.19 5.91
N VAL A 97 6.50 12.01 5.29
CA VAL A 97 5.40 11.06 5.49
C VAL A 97 5.88 9.63 5.63
N ASN A 98 5.07 8.82 6.30
CA ASN A 98 5.27 7.38 6.41
C ASN A 98 4.13 6.61 5.76
N ILE A 99 4.47 5.63 4.94
CA ILE A 99 3.53 4.71 4.30
C ILE A 99 3.90 3.31 4.78
N GLN A 100 2.99 2.63 5.47
CA GLN A 100 3.30 1.36 6.15
C GLN A 100 2.31 0.26 5.79
N ASN A 101 2.79 -0.84 5.23
CA ASN A 101 1.93 -1.97 4.85
C ASN A 101 0.72 -1.52 4.00
N VAL A 102 0.99 -0.71 2.97
CA VAL A 102 -0.02 -0.31 1.97
C VAL A 102 0.15 -1.15 0.71
N LYS A 103 -0.95 -1.66 0.19
CA LYS A 103 -0.97 -2.56 -0.96
C LYS A 103 -1.74 -1.95 -2.12
N TRP A 104 -1.16 -1.93 -3.30
CA TRP A 104 -1.84 -1.60 -4.56
C TRP A 104 -2.01 -2.90 -5.36
N GLU A 105 -3.24 -3.37 -5.47
CA GLU A 105 -3.56 -4.61 -6.19
C GLU A 105 -3.51 -4.43 -7.71
N ASP A 106 -3.70 -3.20 -8.17
CA ASP A 106 -3.59 -2.76 -9.55
C ASP A 106 -3.29 -1.28 -9.49
N VAL A 107 -2.07 -0.90 -9.88
CA VAL A 107 -1.65 0.49 -9.90
C VAL A 107 -2.44 1.22 -10.99
N GLY A 108 -3.01 2.37 -10.65
CA GLY A 108 -3.74 3.22 -11.60
C GLY A 108 -2.79 4.00 -12.51
N GLU A 109 -2.85 5.33 -12.44
CA GLU A 109 -1.87 6.18 -13.12
C GLU A 109 -0.48 5.96 -12.53
N ASP A 110 -0.35 6.28 -11.23
CA ASP A 110 0.79 6.00 -10.36
C ASP A 110 0.32 5.34 -9.04
N ALA A 111 1.20 4.61 -8.35
CA ALA A 111 0.86 4.08 -7.02
C ALA A 111 0.97 5.19 -5.96
N LEU A 112 2.08 5.94 -6.01
CA LEU A 112 2.31 7.08 -5.14
C LEU A 112 3.14 8.17 -5.80
N THR A 113 2.73 9.41 -5.55
CA THR A 113 3.36 10.61 -6.10
C THR A 113 3.82 11.59 -5.01
N VAL A 114 5.08 12.02 -5.08
CA VAL A 114 5.66 13.04 -4.17
C VAL A 114 5.34 14.44 -4.69
N LYS A 115 4.40 15.15 -4.03
CA LYS A 115 3.89 16.46 -4.50
C LYS A 115 4.54 17.66 -3.80
N LYS A 116 5.15 17.48 -2.62
CA LYS A 116 5.97 18.49 -1.94
C LYS A 116 7.29 17.89 -1.45
N GLU A 117 8.28 18.76 -1.29
CA GLU A 117 9.60 18.39 -0.79
C GLU A 117 9.52 17.80 0.62
N GLY A 118 10.32 16.76 0.89
CA GLY A 118 10.36 16.11 2.20
C GLY A 118 10.91 14.69 2.15
N LYS A 119 10.86 14.01 3.29
CA LYS A 119 11.24 12.61 3.41
C LYS A 119 10.02 11.70 3.30
N VAL A 120 9.99 10.85 2.28
CA VAL A 120 8.94 9.83 2.11
C VAL A 120 9.52 8.47 2.42
N THR A 121 8.95 7.78 3.41
CA THR A 121 9.37 6.43 3.81
C THR A 121 8.24 5.44 3.58
N ILE A 122 8.47 4.46 2.72
CA ILE A 122 7.60 3.32 2.47
C ILE A 122 8.22 2.10 3.15
N ASP A 123 7.46 1.45 4.04
CA ASP A 123 7.89 0.27 4.80
C ASP A 123 6.85 -0.84 4.73
N GLY A 124 7.19 -1.93 4.04
CA GLY A 124 6.27 -3.03 3.80
C GLY A 124 5.21 -2.69 2.75
N GLY A 125 4.39 -3.70 2.42
CA GLY A 125 3.35 -3.57 1.41
C GLY A 125 3.78 -4.05 0.02
N SER A 126 2.95 -3.76 -0.97
CA SER A 126 3.19 -4.24 -2.34
C SER A 126 2.52 -3.38 -3.39
N ALA A 127 3.03 -3.38 -4.61
CA ALA A 127 2.36 -2.79 -5.77
C ALA A 127 2.49 -3.72 -6.97
N GLN A 128 1.44 -3.83 -7.78
CA GLN A 128 1.49 -4.63 -8.98
C GLN A 128 0.71 -4.03 -10.15
N LYS A 129 1.04 -4.47 -11.37
CA LYS A 129 0.36 -4.13 -12.63
C LYS A 129 0.38 -2.65 -13.02
N ALA A 130 1.45 -1.94 -12.69
CA ALA A 130 1.61 -0.56 -13.18
C ALA A 130 1.76 -0.53 -14.69
N SER A 131 0.99 0.33 -15.37
CA SER A 131 1.13 0.51 -16.82
C SER A 131 2.42 1.23 -17.19
N ASP A 132 2.81 2.25 -16.40
CA ASP A 132 4.11 2.92 -16.50
C ASP A 132 4.85 2.89 -15.14
N LYS A 133 4.65 3.87 -14.27
CA LYS A 133 5.47 4.07 -13.07
C LYS A 133 4.74 3.66 -11.80
N ILE A 134 5.46 3.01 -10.87
CA ILE A 134 4.92 2.70 -9.54
C ILE A 134 5.05 3.95 -8.65
N PHE A 135 6.24 4.52 -8.55
CA PHE A 135 6.48 5.70 -7.73
C PHE A 135 6.99 6.88 -8.55
N GLN A 136 6.29 8.02 -8.44
CA GLN A 136 6.63 9.26 -9.12
C GLN A 136 7.13 10.31 -8.13
N ILE A 137 8.26 10.92 -8.42
CA ILE A 137 8.90 11.92 -7.55
C ILE A 137 8.93 13.28 -8.26
N ASN A 138 7.99 14.17 -7.90
CA ASN A 138 7.84 15.49 -8.55
C ASN A 138 8.55 16.65 -7.83
N LYS A 139 9.19 16.38 -6.69
CA LYS A 139 9.86 17.37 -5.85
C LYS A 139 11.11 16.77 -5.20
N ALA A 140 12.03 17.62 -4.76
CA ALA A 140 13.23 17.19 -4.06
C ALA A 140 12.88 16.38 -2.81
N SER A 141 13.47 15.20 -2.65
CA SER A 141 13.09 14.31 -1.55
C SER A 141 14.18 13.31 -1.21
N THR A 142 14.18 12.88 0.05
CA THR A 142 14.73 11.57 0.41
C THR A 142 13.60 10.56 0.32
N PHE A 143 13.70 9.65 -0.64
CA PHE A 143 12.70 8.62 -0.92
C PHE A 143 13.24 7.25 -0.54
N THR A 144 12.67 6.66 0.51
CA THR A 144 13.09 5.37 1.03
C THR A 144 11.97 4.35 0.81
N VAL A 145 12.29 3.23 0.17
CA VAL A 145 11.40 2.08 0.06
C VAL A 145 12.09 0.88 0.66
N LYS A 146 11.45 0.22 1.63
CA LYS A 146 12.00 -0.96 2.27
C LYS A 146 10.96 -2.04 2.53
N ASN A 147 11.42 -3.29 2.56
CA ASN A 147 10.58 -4.47 2.81
C ASN A 147 9.40 -4.59 1.83
N PHE A 148 9.54 -4.09 0.60
CA PHE A 148 8.46 -3.93 -0.36
C PHE A 148 8.52 -4.95 -1.49
N THR A 149 7.36 -5.38 -1.99
CA THR A 149 7.26 -6.23 -3.18
C THR A 149 6.60 -5.49 -4.33
N ALA A 150 7.29 -5.38 -5.46
CA ALA A 150 6.76 -4.83 -6.69
C ALA A 150 6.77 -5.87 -7.80
N ASP A 151 5.65 -6.04 -8.50
CA ASP A 151 5.57 -6.95 -9.64
C ASP A 151 4.82 -6.34 -10.82
N THR A 152 5.40 -6.41 -12.02
CA THR A 152 4.80 -5.91 -13.26
C THR A 152 4.64 -4.38 -13.26
N GLY A 153 5.52 -3.70 -13.97
CA GLY A 153 5.54 -2.25 -14.11
C GLY A 153 6.37 -1.80 -15.31
N GLY A 154 6.22 -0.56 -15.75
CA GLY A 154 7.21 0.08 -16.63
C GLY A 154 8.48 0.41 -15.84
N LYS A 155 8.33 1.25 -14.82
CA LYS A 155 9.40 1.76 -13.95
C LYS A 155 9.02 1.61 -12.48
N PHE A 156 9.96 1.19 -11.64
CA PHE A 156 9.70 1.14 -10.20
C PHE A 156 9.71 2.55 -9.56
N ILE A 157 10.75 3.37 -9.83
CA ILE A 157 10.82 4.77 -9.38
C ILE A 157 11.19 5.69 -10.55
N ARG A 158 10.48 6.81 -10.68
CA ARG A 158 10.74 7.86 -11.66
C ARG A 158 10.79 9.24 -11.00
N GLN A 159 11.92 9.92 -11.12
CA GLN A 159 11.98 11.36 -10.90
C GLN A 159 11.29 12.10 -12.05
N LEU A 160 10.63 13.24 -11.81
CA LEU A 160 10.01 14.05 -12.86
C LEU A 160 10.98 14.33 -14.03
N GLY A 161 10.53 14.03 -15.25
CA GLY A 161 11.33 14.22 -16.47
C GLY A 161 11.73 15.68 -16.67
N GLY A 162 12.98 15.89 -17.11
CA GLY A 162 13.53 17.24 -17.34
C GLY A 162 13.84 18.03 -16.06
N SER A 163 13.54 17.50 -14.87
CA SER A 163 13.87 18.17 -13.61
C SER A 163 15.36 18.06 -13.26
N THR A 164 15.85 19.06 -12.52
CA THR A 164 17.24 19.18 -12.06
C THR A 164 17.38 19.15 -10.55
N PHE A 165 16.28 19.02 -9.81
CA PHE A 165 16.32 18.89 -8.35
C PHE A 165 16.94 17.56 -7.93
N HIS A 166 17.50 17.54 -6.72
CA HIS A 166 18.13 16.35 -6.16
C HIS A 166 17.12 15.41 -5.52
N VAL A 167 17.33 14.10 -5.68
CA VAL A 167 16.55 13.05 -5.03
C VAL A 167 17.49 11.99 -4.49
N ASP A 168 17.44 11.74 -3.20
CA ASP A 168 18.12 10.59 -2.58
C ASP A 168 17.17 9.40 -2.60
N VAL A 169 17.51 8.34 -3.33
CA VAL A 169 16.71 7.11 -3.38
C VAL A 169 17.41 6.00 -2.62
N ILE A 170 16.70 5.40 -1.68
CA ILE A 170 17.14 4.26 -0.86
C ILE A 170 16.16 3.11 -1.08
N ILE A 171 16.67 1.97 -1.54
CA ILE A 171 15.91 0.74 -1.75
C ILE A 171 16.57 -0.34 -0.89
N ASP A 172 15.87 -0.86 0.11
CA ASP A 172 16.39 -1.84 1.08
C ASP A 172 15.44 -3.04 1.20
N LYS A 173 15.95 -4.28 1.08
CA LYS A 173 15.14 -5.52 1.22
C LYS A 173 13.85 -5.53 0.38
N CYS A 174 13.93 -5.04 -0.86
CA CYS A 174 12.80 -5.07 -1.79
C CYS A 174 12.91 -6.24 -2.78
N THR A 175 11.78 -6.82 -3.17
CA THR A 175 11.69 -7.77 -4.29
C THR A 175 10.98 -7.06 -5.43
N ILE A 176 11.67 -6.85 -6.54
CA ILE A 176 11.18 -6.07 -7.68
C ILE A 176 11.29 -6.96 -8.92
N THR A 177 10.16 -7.34 -9.50
CA THR A 177 10.08 -8.27 -10.63
C THR A 177 9.28 -7.65 -11.79
N ASN A 178 9.58 -8.10 -13.01
CA ASN A 178 8.81 -7.77 -14.23
C ASN A 178 8.70 -6.25 -14.52
N MET A 179 9.77 -5.49 -14.31
CA MET A 179 9.88 -4.10 -14.78
C MET A 179 10.31 -4.05 -16.25
N LYS A 180 9.57 -3.32 -17.09
CA LYS A 180 9.85 -3.23 -18.54
C LYS A 180 11.02 -2.32 -18.89
N GLU A 181 11.26 -1.27 -18.10
CA GLU A 181 12.25 -0.25 -18.43
C GLU A 181 13.36 -0.12 -17.39
N ALA A 182 13.02 0.18 -16.12
CA ALA A 182 14.03 0.47 -15.11
C ALA A 182 13.55 0.27 -13.67
N ILE A 183 14.49 0.03 -12.77
CA ILE A 183 14.23 0.04 -11.32
C ILE A 183 14.25 1.49 -10.78
N SER A 184 15.16 2.34 -11.26
CA SER A 184 15.21 3.76 -10.92
C SER A 184 15.71 4.59 -12.10
N GLY A 185 14.94 5.60 -12.50
CA GLY A 185 15.32 6.58 -13.53
C GLY A 185 15.62 7.95 -12.91
N GLN A 186 16.86 8.17 -12.45
CA GLN A 186 17.35 9.48 -12.00
C GLN A 186 18.12 10.19 -13.11
N THR A 187 17.91 11.50 -13.25
CA THR A 187 18.75 12.38 -14.09
C THR A 187 20.06 12.78 -13.42
N ALA A 188 20.22 12.53 -12.11
CA ALA A 188 21.46 12.75 -11.34
C ALA A 188 21.83 11.49 -10.55
N LYS A 189 23.04 10.96 -10.76
CA LYS A 189 23.55 9.70 -10.20
C LYS A 189 23.56 9.68 -8.66
N GLN A 190 22.69 8.91 -8.01
CA GLN A 190 23.06 7.89 -7.01
C GLN A 190 21.83 7.07 -6.59
N ALA A 191 21.72 5.84 -7.10
CA ALA A 191 20.93 4.79 -6.45
C ALA A 191 21.92 3.98 -5.60
N ARG A 192 21.78 4.02 -4.27
CA ARG A 192 22.52 3.11 -3.39
C ARG A 192 21.62 1.90 -3.16
N LEU A 193 21.94 0.81 -3.83
CA LEU A 193 21.37 -0.52 -3.56
C LEU A 193 22.21 -1.09 -2.42
N GLU A 194 21.64 -1.26 -1.23
CA GLU A 194 22.24 -1.99 -0.10
C GLU A 194 21.55 -3.32 0.12
#